data_AF-A0A6I5NZY3-F1
#
_entry.id   AF-A0A6I5NZY3-F1
#
_cell.length_a   1.000
_cell.length_b   1.000
_cell.length_c   1.000
_cell.angle_alpha   90.00
_cell.angle_beta   90.00
_cell.angle_gamma   90.00
#
_symmetry.space_group_name_H-M   'P 1'
#
loop_
_entity.id
_entity.type
_entity.pdbx_description
1 polymer ?
#
loop_
_entity_poly.entity_id
_entity_poly.type
_entity_poly.pdbx_seq_one_letter_code
_entity_poly.pdbx_strand_id
1 'polypeptide(L)'
;WQIATTSQLVDRGIVPLVGIALLFTGFWIESYVGSRPRRANLLLDARFWTCVLSTILGIVFLILTFVHPNNVRLQSQEALTQVAQEADQAASELEQRLGAEVSQQRSQIDTLLQDQERLNQAVESGQVTEEQAAQIEQFRQNPEAVDDYLQQQAAQLETRLKTEIGSRRDQATGRVRLEALKASIRIAASSLLLAIGYTAIGWLGLRRLLSSTAG
;
A
#
# COMPACT_ATOMS: atom_id res chain seq x y z
N TRP A 1 -13.03 -4.74 -5.15
CA TRP A 1 -13.43 -5.96 -5.90
C TRP A 1 -12.84 -6.01 -7.31
N GLN A 2 -13.01 -4.98 -8.16
CA GLN A 2 -12.45 -4.94 -9.54
C GLN A 2 -10.92 -5.19 -9.63
N ILE A 3 -10.12 -4.70 -8.67
CA ILE A 3 -8.65 -4.87 -8.65
C ILE A 3 -8.25 -6.32 -8.33
N ALA A 4 -8.89 -6.96 -7.35
CA ALA A 4 -8.63 -8.36 -7.01
C ALA A 4 -8.98 -9.29 -8.17
N THR A 5 -10.09 -9.03 -8.86
CA THR A 5 -10.49 -9.77 -10.05
C THR A 5 -9.51 -9.56 -11.20
N THR A 6 -8.99 -8.34 -11.38
CA THR A 6 -8.04 -8.02 -12.45
C THR A 6 -6.65 -8.59 -12.20
N SER A 7 -6.13 -8.50 -10.97
CA SER A 7 -4.85 -9.11 -10.60
C SER A 7 -4.91 -10.64 -10.79
N GLN A 8 -6.01 -11.27 -10.38
CA GLN A 8 -6.22 -12.71 -10.62
C GLN A 8 -6.36 -13.05 -12.10
N LEU A 9 -6.96 -12.18 -12.92
CA LEU A 9 -7.09 -12.37 -14.37
C LEU A 9 -5.73 -12.26 -15.08
N VAL A 10 -4.87 -11.32 -14.65
CA VAL A 10 -3.51 -11.16 -15.18
C VAL A 10 -2.62 -12.33 -14.74
N ASP A 11 -2.65 -12.70 -13.46
CA ASP A 11 -1.85 -13.80 -12.92
C ASP A 11 -2.28 -15.16 -13.51
N ARG A 12 -3.57 -15.37 -13.81
CA ARG A 12 -4.07 -16.58 -14.47
C ARG A 12 -4.09 -16.51 -15.99
N GLY A 13 -3.79 -15.37 -16.58
CA GLY A 13 -3.72 -15.16 -18.04
C GLY A 13 -2.63 -15.99 -18.74
N ILE A 14 -1.68 -16.51 -17.95
CA ILE A 14 -0.63 -17.46 -18.38
C ILE A 14 -1.23 -18.82 -18.75
N VAL A 15 -2.28 -19.29 -18.04
CA VAL A 15 -2.86 -20.63 -18.26
C VAL A 15 -3.48 -20.77 -19.66
N PRO A 16 -4.32 -19.84 -20.16
CA PRO A 16 -4.78 -19.85 -21.55
C PRO A 16 -3.64 -19.76 -22.57
N LEU A 17 -2.57 -19.03 -22.25
CA LEU A 17 -1.41 -18.84 -23.14
C LEU A 17 -0.67 -20.17 -23.35
N VAL A 18 -0.45 -20.91 -22.27
CA VAL A 18 0.14 -22.26 -22.31
C VAL A 18 -0.77 -23.23 -23.06
N GLY A 19 -2.09 -23.15 -22.88
CA GLY A 19 -3.06 -23.96 -23.63
C GLY A 19 -3.00 -23.72 -25.14
N ILE A 20 -2.92 -22.45 -25.57
CA ILE A 20 -2.79 -22.08 -26.98
C ILE A 20 -1.42 -22.53 -27.55
N ALA A 21 -0.35 -22.41 -26.77
CA ALA A 21 0.98 -22.88 -27.17
C ALA A 21 1.02 -24.41 -27.37
N LEU A 22 0.37 -25.18 -26.49
CA LEU A 22 0.25 -26.63 -26.62
C LEU A 22 -0.61 -27.03 -27.82
N LEU A 23 -1.71 -26.33 -28.10
CA LEU A 23 -2.53 -26.56 -29.30
C LEU A 23 -1.73 -26.31 -30.59
N PHE A 24 -0.96 -25.22 -30.66
CA PHE A 24 -0.08 -24.94 -31.80
C PHE A 24 1.00 -26.01 -31.97
N THR A 25 1.54 -26.53 -30.87
CA THR A 25 2.52 -27.62 -30.88
C THR A 25 1.87 -28.93 -31.38
N GLY A 26 0.64 -29.22 -30.96
CA GLY A 26 -0.15 -30.35 -31.46
C GLY A 26 -0.41 -30.27 -32.98
N PHE A 27 -0.84 -29.10 -33.48
CA PHE A 27 -1.03 -28.90 -34.93
C PHE A 27 0.27 -28.97 -35.72
N TRP A 28 1.39 -28.55 -35.14
CA TRP A 28 2.70 -28.67 -35.76
C TRP A 28 3.12 -30.15 -35.89
N ILE A 29 2.94 -30.95 -34.84
CA ILE A 29 3.20 -32.40 -34.87
C ILE A 29 2.30 -33.09 -35.91
N GLU A 30 1.01 -32.76 -35.95
CA GLU A 30 0.06 -33.32 -36.91
C GLU A 30 0.45 -33.00 -38.37
N SER A 31 1.02 -31.81 -38.61
CA SER A 31 1.52 -31.42 -39.93
C SER A 31 2.80 -32.15 -40.36
N TYR A 32 3.64 -32.62 -39.41
CA TYR A 32 4.83 -33.42 -39.69
C TYR A 32 4.53 -34.92 -39.87
N VAL A 33 3.45 -35.42 -39.28
CA VAL A 33 3.05 -36.84 -39.33
C VAL A 33 2.25 -37.20 -40.59
N GLY A 34 1.98 -36.23 -41.48
CA GLY A 34 1.61 -36.50 -42.88
C GLY A 34 0.11 -36.56 -43.19
N SER A 35 -0.75 -35.88 -42.44
CA SER A 35 -2.17 -35.72 -42.82
C SER A 35 -2.33 -34.76 -43.99
N ARG A 36 -2.92 -35.24 -45.11
CA ARG A 36 -3.15 -34.46 -46.35
C ARG A 36 -3.91 -33.15 -46.08
N PRO A 37 -3.58 -32.05 -46.79
CA PRO A 37 -4.25 -30.76 -46.62
C PRO A 37 -5.71 -30.86 -47.07
N ARG A 38 -6.65 -30.89 -46.12
CA ARG A 38 -8.08 -30.73 -46.43
C ARG A 38 -8.32 -29.24 -46.59
N ARG A 39 -8.73 -28.80 -47.80
CA ARG A 39 -9.25 -27.44 -48.03
C ARG A 39 -10.51 -27.26 -47.18
N ALA A 40 -10.34 -26.82 -45.94
CA ALA A 40 -11.42 -26.46 -45.05
C ALA A 40 -11.69 -24.97 -45.18
N ASN A 41 -12.96 -24.59 -45.26
CA ASN A 41 -13.37 -23.19 -45.16
C ASN A 41 -12.76 -22.58 -43.89
N LEU A 42 -12.19 -21.37 -44.01
CA LEU A 42 -11.53 -20.66 -42.91
C LEU A 42 -12.39 -20.58 -41.64
N LEU A 43 -13.72 -20.50 -41.79
CA LEU A 43 -14.69 -20.42 -40.69
C LEU A 43 -14.91 -21.76 -39.95
N LEU A 44 -14.58 -22.90 -40.57
CA LEU A 44 -14.67 -24.25 -39.99
C LEU A 44 -13.32 -24.75 -39.45
N ASP A 45 -12.23 -24.01 -39.69
CA ASP A 45 -10.90 -24.37 -39.19
C ASP A 45 -10.72 -23.89 -37.74
N ALA A 46 -10.48 -24.84 -36.83
CA ALA A 46 -10.21 -24.56 -35.42
C ALA A 46 -8.99 -23.63 -35.22
N ARG A 47 -8.05 -23.63 -36.19
CA ARG A 47 -6.85 -22.77 -36.18
C ARG A 47 -7.21 -21.29 -36.35
N PHE A 48 -8.25 -21.00 -37.13
CA PHE A 48 -8.77 -19.63 -37.31
C PHE A 48 -9.37 -19.10 -36.00
N TRP A 49 -10.25 -19.88 -35.36
CA TRP A 49 -10.86 -19.51 -34.07
C TRP A 49 -9.83 -19.34 -32.95
N THR A 50 -8.75 -20.14 -32.96
CA THR A 50 -7.63 -19.99 -32.02
C THR A 50 -6.88 -18.66 -32.24
N CYS A 51 -6.67 -18.24 -33.50
CA CYS A 51 -6.06 -16.94 -33.82
C CYS A 51 -6.97 -15.77 -33.43
N VAL A 52 -8.29 -15.87 -33.70
CA VAL A 52 -9.25 -14.83 -33.30
C VAL A 52 -9.28 -14.68 -31.78
N LEU A 53 -9.32 -15.80 -31.04
CA LEU A 53 -9.30 -15.79 -29.58
C LEU A 53 -7.99 -15.18 -29.03
N SER A 54 -6.84 -15.54 -29.61
CA SER A 54 -5.54 -14.94 -29.25
C SER A 54 -5.53 -13.43 -29.46
N THR A 55 -6.11 -12.95 -30.56
CA THR A 55 -6.14 -11.51 -30.89
C THR A 55 -7.06 -10.73 -29.94
N ILE A 56 -8.23 -11.30 -29.61
CA ILE A 56 -9.16 -10.74 -28.62
C ILE A 56 -8.49 -10.67 -27.24
N LEU A 57 -7.81 -11.74 -26.80
CA LEU A 57 -7.07 -11.72 -25.53
C LEU A 57 -5.96 -10.67 -25.55
N GLY A 58 -5.21 -10.54 -26.65
CA GLY A 58 -4.20 -9.50 -26.83
C GLY A 58 -4.76 -8.09 -26.65
N ILE A 59 -5.90 -7.78 -27.26
CA ILE A 59 -6.59 -6.48 -27.13
C ILE A 59 -7.06 -6.26 -25.69
N VAL A 60 -7.62 -7.28 -25.03
CA VAL A 60 -8.04 -7.19 -23.63
C VAL A 60 -6.86 -6.85 -22.71
N PHE A 61 -5.71 -7.52 -22.88
CA PHE A 61 -4.49 -7.21 -22.12
C PHE A 61 -3.93 -5.81 -22.43
N LEU A 62 -4.10 -5.33 -23.67
CA LEU A 62 -3.69 -3.99 -24.08
C LEU A 62 -4.55 -2.92 -23.39
N ILE A 63 -5.88 -3.08 -23.37
CA ILE A 63 -6.80 -2.19 -22.66
C ILE A 63 -6.51 -2.18 -21.15
N LEU A 64 -6.29 -3.35 -20.56
CA LEU A 64 -5.92 -3.51 -19.15
C LEU A 64 -4.66 -2.72 -18.79
N THR A 65 -3.67 -2.70 -19.68
CA THR A 65 -2.42 -1.94 -19.48
C THR A 65 -2.68 -0.44 -19.29
N PHE A 66 -3.65 0.14 -20.01
CA PHE A 66 -3.98 1.57 -19.90
C PHE A 66 -4.94 1.89 -18.75
N VAL A 67 -5.86 0.98 -18.41
CA VAL A 67 -6.89 1.23 -17.39
C VAL A 67 -6.37 1.03 -15.96
N HIS A 68 -5.43 0.10 -15.74
CA HIS A 68 -4.97 -0.26 -14.39
C HIS A 68 -4.22 0.82 -13.61
N PRO A 69 -3.32 1.62 -14.22
CA PRO A 69 -2.59 2.67 -13.51
C PRO A 69 -3.49 3.71 -12.86
N ASN A 70 -4.63 4.03 -13.51
CA ASN A 70 -5.59 4.99 -12.97
C ASN A 70 -6.27 4.47 -11.69
N ASN A 71 -6.50 3.17 -11.60
CA ASN A 71 -7.17 2.55 -10.46
C ASN A 71 -6.23 2.41 -9.25
N VAL A 72 -4.97 2.04 -9.49
CA VAL A 72 -3.92 2.02 -8.45
C VAL A 72 -3.70 3.43 -7.87
N ARG A 73 -3.82 4.47 -8.71
CA ARG A 73 -3.72 5.87 -8.27
C ARG A 73 -4.83 6.26 -7.30
N LEU A 74 -6.07 5.85 -7.55
CA LEU A 74 -7.20 6.13 -6.65
C LEU A 74 -7.03 5.46 -5.29
N GLN A 75 -6.68 4.18 -5.26
CA GLN A 75 -6.43 3.46 -4.00
C GLN A 75 -5.25 4.07 -3.22
N SER A 76 -4.18 4.48 -3.92
CA SER A 76 -3.07 5.16 -3.28
C SER A 76 -3.50 6.49 -2.67
N GLN A 77 -4.35 7.28 -3.33
CA GLN A 77 -4.88 8.52 -2.77
C GLN A 77 -5.74 8.29 -1.54
N GLU A 78 -6.59 7.26 -1.54
CA GLU A 78 -7.42 6.89 -0.39
C GLU A 78 -6.55 6.48 0.80
N ALA A 79 -5.55 5.60 0.57
CA ALA A 79 -4.60 5.19 1.60
C ALA A 79 -3.76 6.37 2.13
N LEU A 80 -3.33 7.29 1.26
CA LEU A 80 -2.62 8.51 1.67
C LEU A 80 -3.50 9.42 2.52
N THR A 81 -4.79 9.53 2.18
CA THR A 81 -5.76 10.32 2.94
C THR A 81 -5.98 9.69 4.32
N GLN A 82 -6.08 8.37 4.40
CA GLN A 82 -6.21 7.65 5.64
C GLN A 82 -4.98 7.83 6.55
N VAL A 83 -3.76 7.68 6.01
CA VAL A 83 -2.51 7.95 6.76
C VAL A 83 -2.46 9.38 7.29
N ALA A 84 -2.93 10.35 6.52
CA ALA A 84 -3.00 11.74 6.96
C ALA A 84 -4.02 11.92 8.11
N GLN A 85 -5.22 11.36 7.96
CA GLN A 85 -6.26 11.42 8.99
C GLN A 85 -5.84 10.75 10.30
N GLU A 86 -5.21 9.57 10.24
CA GLU A 86 -4.70 8.86 11.40
C GLU A 86 -3.63 9.68 12.14
N ALA A 87 -2.73 10.35 11.40
CA ALA A 87 -1.72 11.23 12.00
C ALA A 87 -2.34 12.47 12.65
N ASP A 88 -3.33 13.10 12.01
CA ASP A 88 -4.00 14.29 12.53
C ASP A 88 -4.86 13.95 13.77
N GLN A 89 -5.52 12.79 13.77
CA GLN A 89 -6.24 12.28 14.94
C GLN A 89 -5.29 11.99 16.09
N ALA A 90 -4.17 11.28 15.83
CA ALA A 90 -3.16 11.00 16.85
C ALA A 90 -2.57 12.28 17.46
N ALA A 91 -2.32 13.30 16.64
CA ALA A 91 -1.84 14.60 17.12
C ALA A 91 -2.89 15.31 17.99
N SER A 92 -4.16 15.26 17.60
CA SER A 92 -5.27 15.88 18.34
C SER A 92 -5.53 15.19 19.68
N GLU A 93 -5.55 13.86 19.70
CA GLU A 93 -5.68 13.08 20.94
C GLU A 93 -4.50 13.31 21.88
N LEU A 94 -3.28 13.42 21.33
CA LEU A 94 -2.09 13.69 22.10
C LEU A 94 -2.20 15.06 22.82
N GLU A 95 -2.63 16.09 22.10
CA GLU A 95 -2.77 17.45 22.64
C GLU A 95 -3.81 17.49 23.78
N GLN A 96 -4.93 16.77 23.61
CA GLN A 96 -5.95 16.62 24.66
C GLN A 96 -5.41 15.88 25.89
N ARG A 97 -4.66 14.79 25.69
CA ARG A 97 -4.08 14.01 26.80
C ARG A 97 -3.03 14.79 27.57
N LEU A 98 -2.11 15.48 26.88
CA LEU A 98 -1.11 16.31 27.55
C LEU A 98 -1.76 17.43 28.35
N GLY A 99 -2.77 18.11 27.81
CA GLY A 99 -3.49 19.14 28.55
C GLY A 99 -4.14 18.61 29.83
N ALA A 100 -4.78 17.44 29.75
CA ALA A 100 -5.37 16.78 30.90
C ALA A 100 -4.31 16.36 31.95
N GLU A 101 -3.21 15.76 31.51
CA GLU A 101 -2.14 15.27 32.38
C GLU A 101 -1.39 16.42 33.09
N VAL A 102 -1.12 17.52 32.38
CA VAL A 102 -0.54 18.74 32.97
C VAL A 102 -1.47 19.32 34.03
N SER A 103 -2.77 19.42 33.74
CA SER A 103 -3.73 19.92 34.72
C SER A 103 -3.84 19.03 35.97
N GLN A 104 -3.75 17.71 35.78
CA GLN A 104 -3.80 16.73 36.87
C GLN A 104 -2.51 16.76 37.70
N GLN A 105 -1.33 16.87 37.07
CA GLN A 105 -0.06 17.03 37.77
C GLN A 105 -0.02 18.34 38.56
N ARG A 106 -0.50 19.43 37.97
CA ARG A 106 -0.61 20.72 38.66
C ARG A 106 -1.42 20.61 39.95
N SER A 107 -2.61 19.98 39.89
CA SER A 107 -3.45 19.78 41.07
C SER A 107 -2.78 18.91 42.14
N GLN A 108 -2.02 17.89 41.74
CA GLN A 108 -1.27 17.05 42.67
C GLN A 108 -0.14 17.83 43.36
N ILE A 109 0.63 18.60 42.58
CA ILE A 109 1.71 19.44 43.12
C ILE A 109 1.12 20.49 44.08
N ASP A 110 0.03 21.15 43.72
CA ASP A 110 -0.62 22.14 44.58
C ASP A 110 -1.09 21.53 45.92
N THR A 111 -1.60 20.30 45.89
CA THR A 111 -1.99 19.57 47.11
C THR A 111 -0.77 19.25 48.00
N LEU A 112 0.37 18.90 47.41
CA LEU A 112 1.61 18.61 48.13
C LEU A 112 2.27 19.89 48.67
N LEU A 113 2.14 21.02 47.97
CA LEU A 113 2.63 22.33 48.41
C LEU A 113 1.88 22.88 49.62
N GLN A 114 0.62 22.52 49.78
CA GLN A 114 -0.23 22.95 50.90
C GLN A 114 0.04 22.16 52.19
N ASP A 115 0.58 20.93 52.10
CA ASP A 115 0.58 19.98 53.22
C ASP A 115 1.98 19.33 53.45
N GLN A 116 2.81 19.97 54.28
CA GLN A 116 4.21 19.57 54.45
C GLN A 116 4.40 18.21 55.16
N GLU A 117 3.46 17.79 56.00
CA GLU A 117 3.48 16.44 56.58
C GLU A 117 3.34 15.36 55.50
N ARG A 118 2.57 15.63 54.43
CA ARG A 118 2.43 14.70 53.31
C ARG A 118 3.67 14.64 52.44
N LEU A 119 4.36 15.77 52.25
CA LEU A 119 5.63 15.79 51.53
C LEU A 119 6.67 14.93 52.26
N ASN A 120 6.81 15.11 53.57
CA ASN A 120 7.74 14.32 54.38
C ASN A 120 7.40 12.83 54.39
N GLN A 121 6.11 12.46 54.47
CA GLN A 121 5.68 11.07 54.34
C GLN A 121 5.95 10.48 52.94
N ALA A 122 5.81 11.28 51.88
CA ALA A 122 6.09 10.85 50.51
C ALA A 122 7.59 10.59 50.28
N VAL A 123 8.46 11.36 50.95
CA VAL A 123 9.91 11.14 50.96
C VAL A 123 10.29 9.92 51.80
N GLU A 124 9.74 9.78 53.01
CA GLU A 124 9.99 8.62 53.89
C GLU A 124 9.50 7.30 53.27
N SER A 125 8.39 7.33 52.53
CA SER A 125 7.86 6.16 51.82
C SER A 125 8.59 5.84 50.51
N GLY A 126 9.58 6.66 50.12
CA GLY A 126 10.35 6.48 48.89
C GLY A 126 9.58 6.80 47.61
N GLN A 127 8.43 7.47 47.75
CA GLN A 127 7.56 7.84 46.64
C GLN A 127 8.06 9.09 45.90
N VAL A 128 8.85 9.92 46.58
CA VAL A 128 9.50 11.14 46.08
C VAL A 128 10.98 11.10 46.48
N THR A 129 11.89 11.33 45.54
CA THR A 129 13.34 11.38 45.84
C THR A 129 13.71 12.69 46.54
N GLU A 130 14.85 12.72 47.25
CA GLU A 130 15.35 13.94 47.92
C GLU A 130 15.50 15.13 46.96
N GLU A 131 15.91 14.89 45.70
CA GLU A 131 15.99 15.94 44.68
C GLU A 131 14.61 16.52 44.33
N GLN A 132 13.59 15.66 44.22
CA GLN A 132 12.22 16.08 43.92
C GLN A 132 11.61 16.83 45.10
N ALA A 133 11.91 16.42 46.33
CA ALA A 133 11.48 17.12 47.53
C ALA A 133 12.07 18.54 47.61
N ALA A 134 13.38 18.69 47.33
CA ALA A 134 14.03 20.00 47.29
C ALA A 134 13.45 20.91 46.18
N GLN A 135 13.05 20.32 45.05
CA GLN A 135 12.42 21.03 43.94
C GLN A 135 10.98 21.48 44.30
N ILE A 136 10.23 20.64 45.01
CA ILE A 136 8.90 21.00 45.53
C ILE A 136 8.99 22.11 46.59
N GLU A 137 10.03 22.10 47.43
CA GLU A 137 10.27 23.20 48.39
C GLU A 137 10.57 24.53 47.67
N GLN A 138 11.30 24.50 46.54
CA GLN A 138 11.52 25.68 45.68
C GLN A 138 10.22 26.18 45.04
N PHE A 139 9.38 25.27 44.55
CA PHE A 139 8.05 25.60 44.02
C PHE A 139 7.12 26.23 45.04
N ARG A 140 7.32 25.95 46.33
CA ARG A 140 6.56 26.58 47.40
C ARG A 140 6.93 28.04 47.62
N GLN A 141 8.19 28.39 47.39
CA GLN A 141 8.68 29.77 47.44
C GLN A 141 8.27 30.57 46.19
N ASN A 142 8.06 29.87 45.06
CA ASN A 142 7.59 30.47 43.82
C ASN A 142 6.57 29.57 43.09
N PRO A 143 5.26 29.72 43.38
CA PRO A 143 4.23 28.87 42.80
C PRO A 143 4.07 29.06 41.28
N GLU A 144 4.48 30.21 40.71
CA GLU A 144 4.47 30.42 39.25
C GLU A 144 5.53 29.55 38.54
N ALA A 145 6.62 29.19 39.21
CA ALA A 145 7.67 28.34 38.64
C ALA A 145 7.18 26.90 38.36
N VAL A 146 6.11 26.45 39.03
CA VAL A 146 5.47 25.15 38.74
C VAL A 146 4.84 25.16 37.35
N ASP A 147 4.13 26.24 37.02
CA ASP A 147 3.45 26.36 35.73
C ASP A 147 4.46 26.41 34.58
N ASP A 148 5.53 27.19 34.74
CA ASP A 148 6.61 27.25 33.76
C ASP A 148 7.31 25.90 33.57
N TYR A 149 7.58 25.18 34.67
CA TYR A 149 8.22 23.86 34.61
C TYR A 149 7.34 22.83 33.90
N LEU A 150 6.06 22.74 34.29
CA LEU A 150 5.11 21.80 33.68
C LEU A 150 4.85 22.13 32.21
N GLN A 151 4.73 23.42 31.85
CA GLN A 151 4.59 23.83 30.46
C GLN A 151 5.83 23.53 29.63
N GLN A 152 7.03 23.74 30.16
CA GLN A 152 8.26 23.39 29.45
C GLN A 152 8.39 21.89 29.23
N GLN A 153 8.09 21.07 30.25
CA GLN A 153 8.06 19.62 30.10
C GLN A 153 7.03 19.17 29.05
N ALA A 154 5.82 19.72 29.13
CA ALA A 154 4.74 19.42 28.19
C ALA A 154 5.14 19.81 26.76
N ALA A 155 5.67 21.01 26.54
CA ALA A 155 6.09 21.49 25.23
C ALA A 155 7.23 20.65 24.64
N GLN A 156 8.20 20.22 25.46
CA GLN A 156 9.27 19.32 25.01
C GLN A 156 8.73 17.94 24.62
N LEU A 157 7.84 17.37 25.43
CA LEU A 157 7.23 16.07 25.17
C LEU A 157 6.33 16.13 23.93
N GLU A 158 5.52 17.17 23.81
CA GLU A 158 4.68 17.47 22.65
C GLU A 158 5.54 17.57 21.38
N THR A 159 6.64 18.32 21.42
CA THR A 159 7.55 18.47 20.26
C THR A 159 8.14 17.12 19.84
N ARG A 160 8.60 16.30 20.79
CA ARG A 160 9.15 14.97 20.49
C ARG A 160 8.09 14.06 19.87
N LEU A 161 6.90 14.02 20.44
CA LEU A 161 5.81 13.16 19.98
C LEU A 161 5.22 13.63 18.64
N LYS A 162 5.04 14.94 18.42
CA LYS A 162 4.67 15.51 17.12
C LYS A 162 5.72 15.18 16.05
N THR A 163 7.00 15.25 16.39
CA THR A 163 8.10 14.85 15.49
C THR A 163 8.03 13.35 15.15
N GLU A 164 7.75 12.50 16.13
CA GLU A 164 7.61 11.07 15.91
C GLU A 164 6.38 10.72 15.06
N ILE A 165 5.23 11.35 15.32
CA ILE A 165 4.01 11.23 14.50
C ILE A 165 4.30 11.65 13.06
N GLY A 166 4.99 12.79 12.87
CA GLY A 166 5.42 13.26 11.55
C GLY A 166 6.32 12.27 10.83
N SER A 167 7.35 11.75 11.50
CA SER A 167 8.27 10.74 10.96
C SER A 167 7.53 9.44 10.57
N ARG A 168 6.60 8.97 11.41
CA ARG A 168 5.77 7.79 11.10
C ARG A 168 4.87 8.02 9.90
N ARG A 169 4.23 9.20 9.82
CA ARG A 169 3.42 9.63 8.66
C ARG A 169 4.23 9.64 7.38
N ASP A 170 5.44 10.19 7.41
CA ASP A 170 6.33 10.26 6.24
C ASP A 170 6.78 8.87 5.79
N GLN A 171 7.13 7.99 6.73
CA GLN A 171 7.47 6.60 6.42
C GLN A 171 6.28 5.83 5.83
N ALA A 172 5.09 5.96 6.42
CA ALA A 172 3.87 5.32 5.91
C ALA A 172 3.51 5.83 4.51
N THR A 173 3.59 7.15 4.29
CA THR A 173 3.40 7.79 2.99
C THR A 173 4.39 7.24 1.95
N GLY A 174 5.66 7.12 2.32
CA GLY A 174 6.70 6.54 1.48
C GLY A 174 6.39 5.08 1.08
N ARG A 175 5.95 4.25 2.03
CA ARG A 175 5.58 2.85 1.78
C ARG A 175 4.40 2.74 0.81
N VAL A 176 3.33 3.50 1.03
CA VAL A 176 2.15 3.51 0.15
C VAL A 176 2.53 3.90 -1.29
N ARG A 177 3.39 4.91 -1.45
CA ARG A 177 3.89 5.33 -2.78
C ARG A 177 4.74 4.25 -3.45
N LEU A 178 5.65 3.63 -2.71
CA LEU A 178 6.52 2.57 -3.22
C LEU A 178 5.73 1.33 -3.63
N GLU A 179 4.74 0.92 -2.83
CA GLU A 179 3.86 -0.21 -3.14
C GLU A 179 3.00 0.07 -4.37
N ALA A 180 2.41 1.26 -4.47
CA ALA A 180 1.65 1.68 -5.64
C ALA A 180 2.51 1.68 -6.92
N LEU A 181 3.76 2.15 -6.82
CA LEU A 181 4.70 2.14 -7.95
C LEU A 181 5.09 0.71 -8.34
N LYS A 182 5.42 -0.14 -7.36
CA LYS A 182 5.76 -1.55 -7.59
C LYS A 182 4.61 -2.32 -8.22
N ALA A 183 3.38 -2.10 -7.75
CA ALA A 183 2.17 -2.70 -8.32
C ALA A 183 1.94 -2.24 -9.76
N SER A 184 2.08 -0.93 -10.02
CA SER A 184 1.91 -0.35 -11.36
C SER A 184 2.91 -0.93 -12.36
N ILE A 185 4.19 -1.01 -11.99
CA ILE A 185 5.25 -1.56 -12.85
C ILE A 185 5.05 -3.04 -13.11
N ARG A 186 4.78 -3.83 -12.05
CA ARG A 186 4.58 -5.27 -12.19
C ARG A 186 3.44 -5.57 -13.15
N ILE A 187 2.31 -4.89 -12.98
CA ILE A 187 1.11 -5.16 -13.77
C ILE A 187 1.30 -4.70 -15.22
N ALA A 188 1.89 -3.53 -15.44
CA ALA A 188 2.21 -3.04 -16.79
C ALA A 188 3.22 -3.96 -17.51
N ALA A 189 4.25 -4.45 -16.81
CA ALA A 189 5.23 -5.36 -17.40
C ALA A 189 4.60 -6.72 -17.77
N SER A 190 3.80 -7.28 -16.86
CA SER A 190 3.08 -8.53 -17.11
C SER A 190 2.09 -8.41 -18.26
N SER A 191 1.29 -7.33 -18.29
CA SER A 191 0.29 -7.13 -19.35
C SER A 191 0.95 -6.87 -20.72
N LEU A 192 2.07 -6.14 -20.77
CA LEU A 192 2.82 -5.91 -21.99
C LEU A 192 3.42 -7.21 -22.53
N LEU A 193 4.00 -8.05 -21.66
CA LEU A 193 4.55 -9.35 -22.05
C LEU A 193 3.47 -10.27 -22.62
N LEU A 194 2.30 -10.35 -21.98
CA LEU A 194 1.18 -11.12 -22.50
C LEU A 194 0.68 -10.55 -23.84
N ALA A 195 0.56 -9.22 -23.96
CA ALA A 195 0.14 -8.58 -25.21
C ALA A 195 1.10 -8.90 -26.37
N ILE A 196 2.42 -8.85 -26.14
CA ILE A 196 3.43 -9.21 -27.14
C ILE A 196 3.28 -10.70 -27.52
N GLY A 197 3.14 -11.59 -26.55
CA GLY A 197 2.98 -13.03 -26.79
C GLY A 197 1.76 -13.35 -27.66
N TYR A 198 0.58 -12.82 -27.29
CA TYR A 198 -0.65 -13.04 -28.05
C TYR A 198 -0.65 -12.38 -29.42
N THR A 199 -0.01 -11.21 -29.57
CA THR A 199 0.11 -10.51 -30.86
C THR A 199 1.04 -11.25 -31.80
N ALA A 200 2.17 -11.78 -31.31
CA ALA A 200 3.09 -12.57 -32.09
C ALA A 200 2.44 -13.88 -32.56
N ILE A 201 1.78 -14.62 -31.66
CA ILE A 201 1.08 -15.87 -32.00
C ILE A 201 -0.04 -15.62 -33.02
N GLY A 202 -0.86 -14.59 -32.80
CA GLY A 202 -1.93 -14.19 -33.71
C GLY A 202 -1.40 -13.85 -35.11
N TRP A 203 -0.35 -13.01 -35.20
CA TRP A 203 0.21 -12.57 -36.47
C TRP A 203 0.92 -13.70 -37.25
N LEU A 204 1.74 -14.50 -36.58
CA LEU A 204 2.44 -15.63 -37.22
C LEU A 204 1.46 -16.74 -37.65
N GLY A 205 0.44 -17.03 -36.83
CA GLY A 205 -0.59 -18.01 -37.14
C GLY A 205 -1.45 -17.61 -38.33
N LEU A 206 -1.95 -16.37 -38.33
CA LEU A 206 -2.81 -15.85 -39.40
C LEU A 206 -2.07 -15.74 -40.74
N ARG A 207 -0.80 -15.28 -40.72
CA ARG A 207 0.02 -15.16 -41.94
C ARG A 207 0.31 -16.51 -42.59
N ARG A 208 0.56 -17.56 -41.79
CA ARG A 208 0.75 -18.94 -42.31
C ARG A 208 -0.53 -19.49 -42.96
N LEU A 209 -1.69 -19.29 -42.33
CA LEU A 209 -2.99 -19.72 -42.86
C LEU A 209 -3.37 -18.99 -44.16
N LEU A 210 -3.08 -17.68 -44.24
CA LEU A 210 -3.30 -16.88 -45.46
C LEU A 210 -2.36 -17.30 -46.59
N SER A 211 -1.09 -17.60 -46.29
CA SER A 211 -0.14 -18.09 -47.30
C SER A 211 -0.46 -19.50 -47.82
N SER A 212 -1.06 -20.36 -47.00
CA SER A 212 -1.45 -21.71 -47.42
C SER A 212 -2.77 -21.77 -48.20
N THR A 213 -3.56 -20.69 -48.19
CA THR A 213 -4.81 -20.57 -48.96
C THR A 213 -4.63 -19.84 -50.29
N ALA A 214 -3.53 -19.10 -50.46
CA ALA A 214 -3.18 -18.36 -51.68
C ALA A 214 -2.34 -19.16 -52.70
N GLY A 215 -2.03 -20.44 -52.43
CA GLY A 215 -1.37 -21.37 -53.36
C GLY A 215 -2.25 -22.59 -53.65
#